data_AF-A0A822D7V5-F1
#
_entry.id   AF-A0A822D7V5-F1
#
_cell.length_a   1.000
_cell.length_b   1.000
_cell.length_c   1.000
_cell.angle_alpha   90.00
_cell.angle_beta   90.00
_cell.angle_gamma   90.00
#
_symmetry.space_group_name_H-M   'P 1'
#
loop_
_entity.id
_entity.type
_entity.pdbx_description
1 polymer ?
#
loop_
_entity_poly.entity_id
_entity_poly.type
_entity_poly.pdbx_seq_one_letter_code
_entity_poly.pdbx_strand_id
1 'polypeptide(L)'
;LIEICDQYPIIYDILWALSFNHNIQEQLRSNTSFITKLTSLPKECDNQIRKFSYGILWNLEINHENRRTLVINNEKTFDIMISYSHQDKIFCKKLYDELINIGYRVWIDFDQMHGNIMDAMAQAIEQSNIILICMSEQYRRSNYCRAEANYAFQRRIKIVPILLQQHYKPDGWLLFLVSQLIYVNFTKYEFSQAMKMLIKELKASVINDVCLVNVKLKEEVNITIPMTSIPPEPLSTLILPEKYSRLESNTCT
;
A
#
# COMPACT_ATOMS: atom_id res chain seq x y z
N LEU A 1 -8.39 -21.41 20.83
CA LEU A 1 -9.07 -20.45 19.94
C LEU A 1 -9.60 -21.14 18.69
N ILE A 2 -8.72 -21.75 17.87
CA ILE A 2 -9.10 -22.38 16.59
C ILE A 2 -10.15 -23.49 16.71
N GLU A 3 -10.07 -24.31 17.76
CA GLU A 3 -11.01 -25.42 18.02
C GLU A 3 -12.42 -24.94 18.37
N ILE A 4 -12.57 -23.71 18.86
CA ILE A 4 -13.85 -23.14 19.32
C ILE A 4 -14.48 -22.26 18.22
N CYS A 5 -13.79 -22.04 17.09
CA CYS A 5 -14.25 -21.20 15.98
C CYS A 5 -15.62 -21.61 15.43
N ASP A 6 -15.95 -22.92 15.46
CA ASP A 6 -17.24 -23.43 14.95
C ASP A 6 -18.41 -23.05 15.85
N GLN A 7 -18.15 -22.78 17.14
CA GLN A 7 -19.17 -22.45 18.12
C GLN A 7 -19.41 -20.93 18.20
N TYR A 8 -18.40 -20.11 17.87
CA TYR A 8 -18.46 -18.66 18.04
C TYR A 8 -17.90 -17.92 16.81
N PRO A 9 -18.75 -17.46 15.88
CA PRO A 9 -18.35 -16.75 14.66
C PRO A 9 -17.45 -15.52 14.92
N ILE A 10 -17.65 -14.84 16.06
CA ILE A 10 -16.84 -13.70 16.49
C ILE A 10 -15.34 -14.02 16.61
N ILE A 11 -14.97 -15.28 16.82
CA ILE A 11 -13.58 -15.70 16.89
C ILE A 11 -12.86 -15.45 15.56
N TYR A 12 -13.54 -15.58 14.42
CA TYR A 12 -12.92 -15.28 13.12
C TYR A 12 -12.58 -13.79 12.97
N ASP A 13 -13.42 -12.88 13.47
CA ASP A 13 -13.11 -11.45 13.47
C ASP A 13 -11.91 -11.12 14.36
N ILE A 14 -11.84 -11.73 15.55
CA ILE A 14 -10.69 -11.59 16.46
C ILE A 14 -9.42 -12.15 15.80
N LEU A 15 -9.49 -13.34 15.22
CA LEU A 15 -8.36 -13.95 14.51
C LEU A 15 -7.89 -13.09 13.34
N TRP A 16 -8.82 -12.42 12.64
CA TRP A 16 -8.45 -11.49 11.59
C TRP A 16 -7.74 -10.24 12.14
N ALA A 17 -8.24 -9.65 13.23
CA ALA A 17 -7.58 -8.54 13.89
C ALA A 17 -6.16 -8.90 14.36
N LEU A 18 -5.98 -10.12 14.85
CA LEU A 18 -4.69 -10.67 15.29
C LEU A 18 -3.77 -11.01 14.12
N SER A 19 -4.29 -11.43 12.97
CA SER A 19 -3.48 -11.82 11.81
C SER A 19 -2.75 -10.65 11.13
N PHE A 20 -2.97 -9.41 11.57
CA PHE A 20 -2.11 -8.28 11.19
C PHE A 20 -0.75 -8.27 11.92
N ASN A 21 -0.53 -9.13 12.91
CA ASN A 21 0.76 -9.28 13.58
C ASN A 21 1.59 -10.39 12.92
N HIS A 22 2.84 -10.08 12.57
CA HIS A 22 3.74 -11.01 11.86
C HIS A 22 3.96 -12.35 12.60
N ASN A 23 4.22 -12.32 13.90
CA ASN A 23 4.46 -13.54 14.69
C ASN A 23 3.20 -14.43 14.73
N ILE A 24 2.01 -13.81 14.79
CA ILE A 24 0.75 -14.55 14.74
C ILE A 24 0.54 -15.15 13.35
N GLN A 25 0.89 -14.44 12.27
CA GLN A 25 0.81 -15.00 10.93
C GLN A 25 1.65 -16.26 10.78
N GLU A 26 2.89 -16.27 11.29
CA GLU A 26 3.75 -17.46 11.28
C GLU A 26 3.10 -18.64 12.00
N GLN A 27 2.59 -18.42 13.22
CA GLN A 27 1.90 -19.46 13.99
C GLN A 27 0.66 -20.00 13.28
N LEU A 28 -0.15 -19.12 12.67
CA LEU A 28 -1.34 -19.52 11.92
C LEU A 28 -0.97 -20.30 10.65
N ARG A 29 0.09 -19.91 9.94
CA ARG A 29 0.59 -20.64 8.76
C ARG A 29 1.12 -22.03 9.11
N SER A 30 1.78 -22.17 10.27
CA SER A 30 2.29 -23.47 10.72
C SER A 30 1.17 -24.47 11.07
N ASN A 31 -0.05 -23.99 11.34
CA ASN A 31 -1.19 -24.86 11.64
C ASN A 31 -1.91 -25.30 10.35
N THR A 32 -1.46 -26.42 9.77
CA THR A 32 -2.03 -26.96 8.52
C THR A 32 -3.51 -27.27 8.60
N SER A 33 -3.99 -27.83 9.72
CA SER A 33 -5.40 -28.13 9.95
C SER A 33 -6.27 -26.87 9.86
N PHE A 34 -5.82 -25.77 10.48
CA PHE A 34 -6.51 -24.50 10.42
C PHE A 34 -6.56 -23.91 9.02
N ILE A 35 -5.44 -23.94 8.29
CA ILE A 35 -5.38 -23.45 6.90
C ILE A 35 -6.33 -24.26 6.01
N THR A 36 -6.29 -25.59 6.09
CA THR A 36 -7.18 -26.45 5.31
C THR A 36 -8.64 -26.11 5.61
N LYS A 37 -9.00 -25.91 6.89
CA LYS A 37 -10.34 -25.50 7.31
C LYS A 37 -10.76 -24.14 6.74
N LEU A 38 -9.88 -23.14 6.76
CA LEU A 38 -10.17 -21.82 6.16
C LEU A 38 -10.41 -21.93 4.65
N THR A 39 -9.64 -22.77 3.95
CA THR A 39 -9.75 -22.95 2.49
C THR A 39 -10.96 -23.78 2.07
N SER A 40 -11.46 -24.68 2.94
CA SER A 40 -12.54 -25.63 2.61
C SER A 40 -13.92 -25.21 3.14
N LEU A 41 -14.09 -23.95 3.56
CA LEU A 41 -15.36 -23.47 4.10
C LEU A 41 -16.52 -23.66 3.09
N PRO A 42 -17.58 -24.42 3.45
CA PRO A 42 -18.72 -24.73 2.57
C PRO A 42 -19.37 -23.46 2.02
N LYS A 43 -19.90 -23.48 0.79
CA LYS A 43 -20.55 -22.32 0.16
C LYS A 43 -21.77 -21.81 0.94
N GLU A 44 -22.48 -22.66 1.69
CA GLU A 44 -23.60 -22.24 2.54
C GLU A 44 -23.20 -21.64 3.89
N CYS A 45 -21.90 -21.56 4.21
CA CYS A 45 -21.43 -20.94 5.45
C CYS A 45 -21.86 -19.45 5.54
N ASP A 46 -22.10 -19.00 6.77
CA ASP A 46 -22.43 -17.61 7.11
C ASP A 46 -21.52 -16.63 6.33
N ASN A 47 -22.15 -15.67 5.67
CA ASN A 47 -21.49 -14.65 4.88
C ASN A 47 -20.41 -13.91 5.71
N GLN A 48 -20.65 -13.65 7.00
CA GLN A 48 -19.64 -12.98 7.84
C GLN A 48 -18.40 -13.83 8.09
N ILE A 49 -18.57 -15.11 8.46
CA ILE A 49 -17.45 -16.04 8.68
C ILE A 49 -16.61 -16.16 7.42
N ARG A 50 -17.26 -16.28 6.26
CA ARG A 50 -16.58 -16.32 4.97
C ARG A 50 -15.74 -15.07 4.73
N LYS A 51 -16.33 -13.89 4.98
CA LYS A 51 -15.60 -12.62 4.80
C LYS A 51 -14.37 -12.51 5.70
N PHE A 52 -14.51 -12.85 6.99
CA PHE A 52 -13.38 -12.84 7.92
C PHE A 52 -12.30 -13.87 7.54
N SER A 53 -12.72 -15.04 7.07
CA SER A 53 -11.80 -16.08 6.60
C SER A 53 -10.98 -15.62 5.39
N TYR A 54 -11.60 -14.91 4.44
CA TYR A 54 -10.86 -14.29 3.34
C TYR A 54 -9.88 -13.23 3.84
N GLY A 55 -10.27 -12.40 4.82
CA GLY A 55 -9.36 -11.42 5.43
C GLY A 55 -8.17 -12.07 6.15
N ILE A 56 -8.38 -13.19 6.83
CA ILE A 56 -7.30 -13.98 7.44
C ILE A 56 -6.39 -14.55 6.36
N LEU A 57 -6.95 -15.27 5.37
CA LEU A 57 -6.17 -15.86 4.29
C LEU A 57 -5.36 -14.82 3.53
N TRP A 58 -5.95 -13.64 3.29
CA TRP A 58 -5.26 -12.49 2.74
C TRP A 58 -4.04 -12.12 3.59
N ASN A 59 -4.19 -11.89 4.89
CA ASN A 59 -3.05 -11.56 5.74
C ASN A 59 -1.98 -12.67 5.81
N LEU A 60 -2.37 -13.93 5.62
CA LEU A 60 -1.45 -15.08 5.62
C LEU A 60 -0.76 -15.30 4.28
N GLU A 61 -1.23 -14.71 3.19
CA GLU A 61 -0.60 -14.87 1.88
C GLU A 61 0.68 -14.04 1.78
N ILE A 62 1.79 -14.71 1.48
CA ILE A 62 3.13 -14.09 1.41
C ILE A 62 3.32 -13.34 0.08
N ASN A 63 2.60 -13.76 -0.98
CA ASN A 63 2.88 -13.38 -2.36
C ASN A 63 1.94 -12.30 -2.93
N HIS A 64 1.36 -11.44 -2.08
CA HIS A 64 0.61 -10.29 -2.60
C HIS A 64 1.46 -9.46 -3.55
N GLU A 65 2.77 -9.38 -3.34
CA GLU A 65 3.71 -8.69 -4.23
C GLU A 65 3.64 -9.18 -5.69
N ASN A 66 3.44 -10.48 -5.90
CA ASN A 66 3.33 -11.10 -7.23
C ASN A 66 1.94 -10.96 -7.86
N ARG A 67 0.92 -10.54 -7.10
CA ARG A 67 -0.35 -10.05 -7.66
C ARG A 67 -0.19 -8.68 -8.32
N ARG A 68 0.90 -8.43 -9.04
CA ARG A 68 0.82 -7.42 -10.09
C ARG A 68 -0.08 -8.04 -11.14
N THR A 69 -1.34 -7.64 -11.11
CA THR A 69 -2.25 -7.86 -12.23
C THR A 69 -1.45 -7.51 -13.50
N LEU A 70 -1.38 -8.44 -14.46
CA LEU A 70 -0.75 -8.24 -15.77
C LEU A 70 -1.57 -7.18 -16.53
N VAL A 71 -1.55 -5.95 -16.04
CA VAL A 71 -2.19 -4.80 -16.66
C VAL A 71 -1.21 -4.35 -17.72
N ILE A 72 -1.31 -5.02 -18.86
CA ILE A 72 -0.51 -4.78 -20.06
C ILE A 72 -0.82 -3.39 -20.66
N ASN A 73 -1.87 -2.70 -20.19
CA ASN A 73 -2.22 -1.32 -20.59
C ASN A 73 -2.34 -0.39 -19.38
N ASN A 74 -1.38 0.53 -19.28
CA ASN A 74 -0.98 1.31 -18.11
C ASN A 74 -1.96 2.44 -17.68
N GLU A 75 -3.26 2.30 -17.92
CA GLU A 75 -4.24 3.33 -17.54
C GLU A 75 -4.99 2.96 -16.28
N LYS A 76 -4.73 3.73 -15.22
CA LYS A 76 -5.50 3.70 -13.98
C LYS A 76 -6.93 4.13 -14.27
N THR A 77 -7.91 3.33 -13.86
CA THR A 77 -9.33 3.61 -14.12
C THR A 77 -9.86 4.71 -13.21
N PHE A 78 -9.28 4.87 -12.02
CA PHE A 78 -9.69 5.86 -11.05
C PHE A 78 -8.53 6.77 -10.69
N ASP A 79 -8.84 8.06 -10.49
CA ASP A 79 -7.88 9.01 -9.96
C ASP A 79 -7.80 8.85 -8.44
N ILE A 80 -8.94 8.56 -7.80
CA ILE A 80 -9.07 8.55 -6.35
C ILE A 80 -9.92 7.35 -5.90
N MET A 81 -9.44 6.60 -4.92
CA MET A 81 -10.24 5.69 -4.09
C MET A 81 -10.53 6.36 -2.75
N ILE A 82 -11.78 6.31 -2.28
CA ILE A 82 -12.14 6.73 -0.93
C ILE A 82 -12.27 5.51 -0.02
N SER A 83 -11.29 5.33 0.87
CA SER A 83 -11.34 4.34 1.95
C SER A 83 -11.94 5.00 3.19
N TYR A 84 -13.06 4.46 3.68
CA TYR A 84 -13.82 5.03 4.79
C TYR A 84 -14.54 3.96 5.63
N SER A 85 -14.93 4.31 6.85
CA SER A 85 -15.82 3.47 7.65
C SER A 85 -17.26 3.71 7.24
N HIS A 86 -18.10 2.68 7.11
CA HIS A 86 -19.51 2.86 6.78
C HIS A 86 -20.27 3.77 7.76
N GLN A 87 -19.78 3.95 8.98
CA GLN A 87 -20.31 4.93 9.95
C GLN A 87 -20.18 6.39 9.45
N ASP A 88 -19.22 6.66 8.57
CA ASP A 88 -18.94 7.98 7.99
C ASP A 88 -19.56 8.15 6.58
N LYS A 89 -20.47 7.24 6.17
CA LYS A 89 -21.04 7.20 4.80
C LYS A 89 -21.66 8.51 4.33
N ILE A 90 -22.37 9.22 5.20
CA ILE A 90 -23.03 10.49 4.86
C ILE A 90 -21.98 11.53 4.46
N PHE A 91 -20.89 11.64 5.23
CA PHE A 91 -19.82 12.58 4.95
C PHE A 91 -19.06 12.18 3.67
N CYS A 92 -18.68 10.91 3.56
CA CYS A 92 -17.92 10.40 2.43
C CYS A 92 -18.72 10.45 1.11
N LYS A 93 -20.05 10.34 1.16
CA LYS A 93 -20.93 10.56 0.01
C LYS A 93 -20.86 12.01 -0.48
N LYS A 94 -20.94 12.99 0.43
CA LYS A 94 -20.80 14.40 0.09
C LYS A 94 -19.41 14.71 -0.51
N LEU A 95 -18.36 14.14 0.08
CA LEU A 95 -16.99 14.25 -0.44
C LEU A 95 -16.86 13.65 -1.84
N TYR A 96 -17.43 12.46 -2.06
CA TYR A 96 -17.48 11.81 -3.36
C TYR A 96 -18.16 12.69 -4.40
N ASP A 97 -19.37 13.19 -4.11
CA ASP A 97 -20.15 13.99 -5.06
C ASP A 97 -19.39 15.27 -5.45
N GLU A 98 -18.72 15.93 -4.50
CA GLU A 98 -17.90 17.11 -4.76
C GLU A 98 -16.67 16.79 -5.64
N LEU A 99 -15.97 15.69 -5.37
CA LEU A 99 -14.81 15.27 -6.18
C LEU A 99 -15.20 14.90 -7.61
N ILE A 100 -16.35 14.24 -7.80
CA ILE A 100 -16.92 13.96 -9.13
C ILE A 100 -17.27 15.27 -9.84
N ASN A 101 -17.91 16.23 -9.16
CA ASN A 101 -18.27 17.53 -9.73
C ASN A 101 -17.04 18.33 -10.20
N ILE A 102 -15.90 18.17 -9.53
CA ILE A 102 -14.62 18.78 -9.90
C ILE A 102 -13.98 18.08 -11.13
N GLY A 103 -14.42 16.86 -11.46
CA GLY A 103 -13.98 16.10 -12.64
C GLY A 103 -13.03 14.94 -12.34
N TYR A 104 -12.88 14.51 -11.08
CA TYR A 104 -12.10 13.30 -10.75
C TYR A 104 -12.90 12.04 -11.03
N ARG A 105 -12.23 10.98 -11.49
CA ARG A 105 -12.79 9.61 -11.51
C ARG A 105 -12.60 9.01 -10.13
N VAL A 106 -13.67 8.91 -9.36
CA VAL A 106 -13.62 8.48 -7.95
C VAL A 106 -14.25 7.10 -7.79
N TRP A 107 -13.60 6.25 -7.02
CA TRP A 107 -14.13 4.98 -6.56
C TRP A 107 -14.46 5.03 -5.07
N ILE A 108 -15.59 4.46 -4.67
CA ILE A 108 -16.02 4.31 -3.28
C ILE A 108 -16.97 3.11 -3.15
N ASP A 109 -16.82 2.31 -2.10
CA ASP A 109 -17.77 1.21 -1.80
C ASP A 109 -18.96 1.75 -0.98
N PHE A 110 -20.11 1.95 -1.63
CA PHE A 110 -21.34 2.35 -0.94
C PHE A 110 -22.15 1.19 -0.36
N ASP A 111 -22.03 -0.01 -0.93
CA ASP A 111 -23.03 -1.07 -0.79
C ASP A 111 -22.54 -2.28 0.01
N GLN A 112 -21.41 -2.12 0.73
CA GLN A 112 -20.74 -3.19 1.47
C GLN A 112 -20.53 -4.38 0.54
N MET A 113 -19.39 -4.42 -0.16
CA MET A 113 -19.07 -5.48 -1.11
C MET A 113 -19.57 -6.87 -0.69
N HIS A 114 -20.24 -7.53 -1.64
CA HIS A 114 -20.70 -8.91 -1.53
C HIS A 114 -19.76 -9.82 -2.34
N GLY A 115 -19.49 -11.03 -1.86
CA GLY A 115 -18.58 -11.96 -2.56
C GLY A 115 -17.12 -11.78 -2.15
N ASN A 116 -16.20 -11.74 -3.12
CA ASN A 116 -14.76 -11.69 -2.86
C ASN A 116 -14.27 -10.24 -2.59
N ILE A 117 -14.60 -9.76 -1.38
CA ILE A 117 -14.34 -8.39 -0.93
C ILE A 117 -12.86 -8.04 -1.02
N MET A 118 -11.97 -8.96 -0.62
CA MET A 118 -10.54 -8.69 -0.57
C MET A 118 -9.94 -8.47 -1.96
N ASP A 119 -10.35 -9.26 -2.95
CA ASP A 119 -9.86 -9.10 -4.33
C ASP A 119 -10.44 -7.84 -5.00
N ALA A 120 -11.72 -7.54 -4.79
CA ALA A 120 -12.34 -6.34 -5.31
C ALA A 120 -11.74 -5.06 -4.69
N MET A 121 -11.47 -5.09 -3.39
CA MET A 121 -10.73 -4.06 -2.65
C MET A 121 -9.31 -3.88 -3.23
N ALA A 122 -8.58 -4.97 -3.42
CA ALA A 122 -7.23 -4.94 -3.98
C ALA A 122 -7.20 -4.36 -5.39
N GLN A 123 -8.16 -4.75 -6.22
CA GLN A 123 -8.33 -4.22 -7.57
C GLN A 123 -8.62 -2.71 -7.54
N ALA A 124 -9.53 -2.25 -6.69
CA ALA A 124 -9.85 -0.83 -6.57
C ALA A 124 -8.63 0.00 -6.16
N ILE A 125 -7.83 -0.52 -5.21
CA ILE A 125 -6.57 0.10 -4.79
C ILE A 125 -5.58 0.15 -5.96
N GLU A 126 -5.32 -0.97 -6.62
CA GLU A 126 -4.38 -1.05 -7.75
C GLU A 126 -4.81 -0.23 -8.96
N GLN A 127 -6.11 -0.01 -9.16
CA GLN A 127 -6.65 0.77 -10.25
C GLN A 127 -6.76 2.27 -9.95
N SER A 128 -6.38 2.69 -8.73
CA SER A 128 -6.41 4.09 -8.29
C SER A 128 -5.03 4.74 -8.23
N ASN A 129 -4.96 6.05 -8.43
CA ASN A 129 -3.72 6.82 -8.28
C ASN A 129 -3.49 7.24 -6.83
N ILE A 130 -4.58 7.64 -6.15
CA ILE A 130 -4.56 8.17 -4.80
C ILE A 130 -5.60 7.45 -3.95
N ILE A 131 -5.24 7.09 -2.73
CA ILE A 131 -6.15 6.56 -1.72
C ILE A 131 -6.41 7.64 -0.65
N LEU A 132 -7.65 8.09 -0.53
CA LEU A 132 -8.09 8.92 0.57
C LEU A 132 -8.41 8.04 1.77
N ILE A 133 -7.68 8.22 2.87
CA ILE A 133 -7.96 7.54 4.15
C ILE A 133 -8.81 8.46 5.00
N CYS A 134 -10.09 8.13 5.15
CA CYS A 134 -11.06 8.89 5.94
C CYS A 134 -10.97 8.50 7.42
N MET A 135 -10.15 9.22 8.17
CA MET A 135 -9.82 8.91 9.56
C MET A 135 -10.96 9.26 10.53
N SER A 136 -11.39 8.23 11.26
CA SER A 136 -12.28 8.27 12.41
C SER A 136 -11.93 7.12 13.36
N GLU A 137 -12.50 7.11 14.57
CA GLU A 137 -12.34 5.97 15.50
C GLU A 137 -12.92 4.69 14.88
N GLN A 138 -14.01 4.80 14.13
CA GLN A 138 -14.65 3.66 13.47
C GLN A 138 -13.79 3.13 12.32
N TYR A 139 -13.10 4.01 11.59
CA TYR A 139 -12.12 3.60 10.58
C TYR A 139 -10.98 2.81 11.22
N ARG A 140 -10.42 3.32 12.33
CA ARG A 140 -9.32 2.69 13.05
C ARG A 140 -9.66 1.30 13.60
N ARG A 141 -10.92 1.08 13.98
CA ARG A 141 -11.41 -0.21 14.51
C ARG A 141 -11.74 -1.23 13.44
N SER A 142 -11.91 -0.83 12.18
CA SER A 142 -12.34 -1.71 11.11
C SER A 142 -11.17 -2.52 10.54
N ASN A 143 -11.27 -3.84 10.60
CA ASN A 143 -10.30 -4.75 9.97
C ASN A 143 -10.25 -4.57 8.45
N TYR A 144 -11.37 -4.24 7.79
CA TYR A 144 -11.40 -3.91 6.37
C TYR A 144 -10.59 -2.65 6.07
N CYS A 145 -10.87 -1.56 6.79
CA CYS A 145 -10.15 -0.29 6.59
C CYS A 145 -8.65 -0.44 6.86
N ARG A 146 -8.28 -1.25 7.87
CA ARG A 146 -6.89 -1.60 8.15
C ARG A 146 -6.24 -2.38 7.01
N ALA A 147 -6.95 -3.34 6.42
CA ALA A 147 -6.46 -4.10 5.28
C ALA A 147 -6.26 -3.20 4.05
N GLU A 148 -7.21 -2.33 3.73
CA GLU A 148 -7.12 -1.35 2.64
C GLU A 148 -5.88 -0.44 2.80
N ALA A 149 -5.75 0.18 3.97
CA ALA A 149 -4.66 1.10 4.26
C ALA A 149 -3.30 0.40 4.17
N ASN A 150 -3.17 -0.78 4.78
CA ASN A 150 -1.94 -1.56 4.73
C ASN A 150 -1.59 -1.98 3.29
N TYR A 151 -2.58 -2.40 2.50
CA TYR A 151 -2.35 -2.81 1.12
C TYR A 151 -1.92 -1.64 0.24
N ALA A 152 -2.60 -0.49 0.36
CA ALA A 152 -2.21 0.73 -0.33
C ALA A 152 -0.77 1.15 0.02
N PHE A 153 -0.41 1.06 1.31
CA PHE A 153 0.94 1.35 1.78
C PHE A 153 1.98 0.39 1.21
N GLN A 154 1.71 -0.93 1.23
CA GLN A 154 2.59 -1.96 0.65
C GLN A 154 2.78 -1.75 -0.87
N ARG A 155 1.72 -1.38 -1.57
CA ARG A 155 1.76 -1.06 -3.01
C ARG A 155 2.40 0.29 -3.33
N ARG A 156 2.78 1.07 -2.31
CA ARG A 156 3.33 2.43 -2.44
C ARG A 156 2.41 3.35 -3.25
N ILE A 157 1.10 3.14 -3.12
CA ILE A 157 0.12 4.04 -3.72
C ILE A 157 0.03 5.27 -2.83
N LYS A 158 -0.12 6.46 -3.42
CA LYS A 158 -0.17 7.69 -2.65
C LYS A 158 -1.38 7.68 -1.72
N ILE A 159 -1.13 7.90 -0.44
CA ILE A 159 -2.15 8.02 0.59
C ILE A 159 -2.28 9.50 0.98
N VAL A 160 -3.53 10.00 1.01
CA VAL A 160 -3.85 11.33 1.54
C VAL A 160 -4.85 11.14 2.69
N PRO A 161 -4.42 11.27 3.95
CA PRO A 161 -5.31 11.12 5.08
C PRO A 161 -6.17 12.36 5.28
N ILE A 162 -7.45 12.15 5.59
CA ILE A 162 -8.39 13.21 5.93
C ILE A 162 -9.02 12.94 7.29
N LEU A 163 -9.15 13.95 8.13
CA LEU A 163 -9.76 13.81 9.46
C LEU A 163 -11.24 14.19 9.41
N LEU A 164 -12.12 13.23 9.72
CA LEU A 164 -13.58 13.42 9.68
C LEU A 164 -14.23 13.56 11.05
N GLN A 165 -13.60 13.02 12.09
CA GLN A 165 -14.16 12.99 13.45
C GLN A 165 -13.53 14.04 14.35
N GLN A 166 -14.35 14.89 14.95
CA GLN A 166 -13.88 15.93 15.87
C GLN A 166 -13.20 15.30 17.10
N HIS A 167 -12.10 15.91 17.55
CA HIS A 167 -11.27 15.45 18.67
C HIS A 167 -10.61 14.07 18.51
N TYR A 168 -10.80 13.40 17.38
CA TYR A 168 -10.10 12.17 17.08
C TYR A 168 -8.62 12.45 16.79
N LYS A 169 -7.75 11.59 17.32
CA LYS A 169 -6.34 11.55 17.00
C LYS A 169 -6.00 10.12 16.61
N PRO A 170 -5.35 9.89 15.45
CA PRO A 170 -4.95 8.56 15.08
C PRO A 170 -4.01 7.98 16.15
N ASP A 171 -4.21 6.71 16.48
CA ASP A 171 -3.34 5.95 17.37
C ASP A 171 -2.98 4.57 16.76
N GLY A 172 -2.15 3.81 17.47
CA GLY A 172 -1.82 2.43 17.11
C GLY A 172 -1.34 2.28 15.67
N TRP A 173 -1.89 1.28 14.97
CA TRP A 173 -1.52 0.96 13.59
C TRP A 173 -1.75 2.12 12.61
N LEU A 174 -2.83 2.89 12.82
CA LEU A 174 -3.18 3.97 11.90
C LEU A 174 -2.20 5.12 12.06
N LEU A 175 -1.84 5.48 13.28
CA LEU A 175 -0.82 6.50 13.55
C LEU A 175 0.51 6.14 12.88
N PHE A 176 0.99 4.89 13.03
CA PHE A 176 2.24 4.49 12.38
C PHE A 176 2.17 4.67 10.86
N LEU A 177 1.05 4.27 10.24
CA LEU A 177 0.85 4.36 8.80
C LEU A 177 0.79 5.81 8.29
N VAL A 178 0.08 6.69 9.01
CA VAL A 178 -0.15 8.07 8.55
C VAL A 178 0.81 9.10 9.17
N SER A 179 1.69 8.71 10.10
CA SER A 179 2.50 9.63 10.93
C SER A 179 3.30 10.68 10.15
N GLN A 180 3.79 10.33 8.96
CA GLN A 180 4.64 11.18 8.12
C GLN A 180 3.85 11.94 7.05
N LEU A 181 2.52 11.79 7.01
CA LEU A 181 1.66 12.37 6.00
C LEU A 181 0.98 13.63 6.52
N ILE A 182 0.71 14.57 5.61
CA ILE A 182 -0.06 15.78 5.93
C ILE A 182 -1.55 15.44 5.86
N TYR A 183 -2.30 15.81 6.90
CA TYR A 183 -3.74 15.55 6.97
C TYR A 183 -4.55 16.76 6.54
N VAL A 184 -5.62 16.52 5.79
CA VAL A 184 -6.65 17.53 5.58
C VAL A 184 -7.71 17.39 6.65
N ASN A 185 -7.90 18.44 7.45
CA ASN A 185 -8.80 18.40 8.59
C ASN A 185 -10.18 18.99 8.24
N PHE A 186 -11.18 18.14 8.06
CA PHE A 186 -12.56 18.56 7.78
C PHE A 186 -13.37 18.91 9.03
N THR A 187 -12.80 18.75 10.23
CA THR A 187 -13.44 19.11 11.51
C THR A 187 -13.06 20.51 11.97
N LYS A 188 -11.97 21.07 11.44
CA LYS A 188 -11.43 22.38 11.82
C LYS A 188 -11.90 23.51 10.91
N TYR A 189 -12.18 23.20 9.65
CA TYR A 189 -12.51 24.18 8.62
C TYR A 189 -13.89 23.89 8.03
N GLU A 190 -14.54 24.94 7.52
CA GLU A 190 -15.73 24.79 6.69
C GLU A 190 -15.46 23.86 5.50
N PHE A 191 -16.47 23.07 5.11
CA PHE A 191 -16.32 22.02 4.09
C PHE A 191 -15.67 22.54 2.80
N SER A 192 -16.09 23.71 2.32
CA SER A 192 -15.54 24.32 1.09
C SER A 192 -14.07 24.72 1.23
N GLN A 193 -13.63 25.14 2.40
CA GLN A 193 -12.22 25.48 2.66
C GLN A 193 -11.36 24.22 2.77
N ALA A 194 -11.83 23.21 3.51
CA ALA A 194 -11.17 21.91 3.60
C ALA A 194 -11.07 21.23 2.22
N MET A 195 -12.11 21.33 1.38
CA MET A 195 -12.06 20.85 -0.01
C MET A 195 -10.98 21.55 -0.84
N LYS A 196 -10.81 22.87 -0.72
CA LYS A 196 -9.72 23.58 -1.40
C LYS A 196 -8.34 23.08 -0.96
N MET A 197 -8.16 22.80 0.34
CA MET A 197 -6.93 22.22 0.87
C MET A 197 -6.70 20.81 0.33
N LEU A 198 -7.75 19.98 0.27
CA LEU A 198 -7.70 18.64 -0.30
C LEU A 198 -7.31 18.67 -1.78
N ILE A 199 -7.95 19.50 -2.59
CA ILE A 199 -7.64 19.65 -4.02
C ILE A 199 -6.18 20.08 -4.22
N LYS A 200 -5.66 20.97 -3.37
CA LYS A 200 -4.26 21.38 -3.42
C LYS A 200 -3.32 20.18 -3.18
N GLU A 201 -3.63 19.35 -2.18
CA GLU A 201 -2.85 18.13 -1.88
C GLU A 201 -2.94 17.10 -3.01
N LEU A 202 -4.15 16.89 -3.57
CA LEU A 202 -4.39 16.02 -4.71
C LEU A 202 -3.58 16.46 -5.94
N LYS A 203 -3.51 17.76 -6.24
CA LYS A 203 -2.75 18.32 -7.36
C LYS A 203 -1.24 18.28 -7.14
N ALA A 204 -0.76 18.52 -5.92
CA ALA A 204 0.67 18.42 -5.59
C ALA A 204 1.22 17.01 -5.90
N SER A 205 0.36 15.98 -5.82
CA SER A 205 0.66 14.61 -6.23
C SER A 205 1.03 14.49 -7.70
N VAL A 206 0.27 15.14 -8.58
CA VAL A 206 0.39 14.98 -10.04
C VAL A 206 1.71 15.57 -10.55
N ILE A 207 2.21 16.63 -9.89
CA ILE A 207 3.43 17.34 -10.30
C ILE A 207 4.69 16.53 -9.98
N ASN A 208 4.70 15.76 -8.88
CA ASN A 208 5.86 14.93 -8.52
C ASN A 208 6.06 13.75 -9.47
N ASP A 209 4.97 13.13 -9.95
CA ASP A 209 5.06 12.03 -10.92
C ASP A 209 5.56 12.52 -12.30
N VAL A 210 5.13 13.70 -12.74
CA VAL A 210 5.60 14.30 -14.01
C VAL A 210 7.08 14.72 -13.93
N CYS A 211 7.56 15.21 -12.78
CA CYS A 211 8.98 15.52 -12.60
C CYS A 211 9.86 14.27 -12.62
N LEU A 212 9.45 13.18 -11.98
CA LEU A 212 10.23 11.93 -11.95
C LEU A 212 10.32 11.26 -13.34
N VAL A 213 9.24 11.34 -14.14
CA VAL A 213 9.26 10.88 -15.54
C VAL A 213 10.18 11.75 -16.40
N ASN A 214 10.13 13.07 -16.23
CA ASN A 214 10.96 14.00 -17.00
C ASN A 214 12.46 13.96 -16.62
N VAL A 215 12.80 13.55 -15.39
CA VAL A 215 14.20 13.32 -14.99
C VAL A 215 14.73 12.02 -15.61
N LYS A 216 13.95 10.93 -15.61
CA LYS A 216 14.34 9.67 -16.28
C LYS A 216 14.55 9.83 -17.78
N LEU A 217 13.68 10.59 -18.47
CA LEU A 217 13.82 10.85 -19.90
C LEU A 217 15.02 11.76 -20.24
N LYS A 218 15.52 12.55 -19.27
CA LYS A 218 16.71 13.39 -19.46
C LYS A 218 18.02 12.63 -19.23
N GLU A 219 18.02 11.61 -18.37
CA GLU A 219 19.21 10.79 -18.11
C GLU A 219 19.53 9.83 -19.27
N GLU A 220 18.53 9.40 -20.07
CA GLU A 220 18.75 8.49 -21.20
C GLU A 220 19.23 9.16 -22.51
N VAL A 221 19.28 10.50 -22.61
CA VAL A 221 19.56 11.22 -23.87
C VAL A 221 20.99 11.78 -23.97
N ASN A 222 21.81 11.75 -22.91
CA ASN A 222 23.19 12.25 -22.96
C ASN A 222 24.22 11.14 -23.28
N ILE A 223 24.18 10.61 -24.50
CA ILE A 223 25.34 9.96 -25.11
C ILE A 223 25.51 10.53 -26.52
N THR A 224 26.31 11.58 -26.66
CA THR A 224 26.87 11.97 -27.96
C THR A 224 28.33 12.35 -27.74
N ILE A 225 29.23 11.44 -28.11
CA ILE A 225 30.67 11.67 -28.14
C ILE A 225 31.02 12.16 -29.55
N PRO A 226 31.64 13.34 -29.75
CA PRO A 226 32.27 13.67 -31.02
C PRO A 226 33.68 13.05 -31.08
N MET A 227 33.97 12.35 -32.18
CA MET A 227 35.31 11.88 -32.53
C MET A 227 36.21 13.06 -32.92
N THR A 228 37.42 13.11 -32.36
CA THR A 228 38.60 13.62 -33.08
C THR A 228 39.86 12.84 -32.70
N SER A 229 40.57 12.44 -33.74
CA SER A 229 41.75 11.60 -33.88
C SER A 229 43.07 12.26 -33.45
N ILE A 230 43.97 11.51 -32.78
CA ILE A 230 45.43 11.77 -32.73
C ILE A 230 46.17 10.40 -32.76
N PRO A 231 47.30 10.25 -33.49
CA PRO A 231 47.85 8.97 -33.98
C PRO A 231 48.91 8.33 -33.05
N PRO A 232 49.40 7.10 -33.34
CA PRO A 232 50.22 6.32 -32.41
C PRO A 232 51.72 6.47 -32.66
N GLU A 233 52.55 6.46 -31.62
CA GLU A 233 54.00 6.17 -31.72
C GLU A 233 54.65 5.88 -30.34
N PRO A 234 55.86 5.29 -30.26
CA PRO A 234 56.07 3.84 -30.27
C PRO A 234 56.79 3.29 -29.01
N LEU A 235 56.83 1.96 -28.88
CA LEU A 235 57.61 1.24 -27.86
C LEU A 235 59.12 1.50 -28.00
N SER A 236 59.77 1.84 -26.90
CA SER A 236 61.19 1.54 -26.70
C SER A 236 61.45 0.93 -25.32
N THR A 237 62.42 0.04 -25.33
CA THR A 237 62.72 -1.06 -24.41
C THR A 237 63.59 -0.69 -23.21
N LEU A 238 63.42 -1.49 -22.15
CA LEU A 238 64.41 -1.97 -21.16
C LEU A 238 64.98 -0.97 -20.12
N ILE A 239 64.83 -1.31 -18.83
CA ILE A 239 65.92 -1.80 -17.94
C ILE A 239 65.32 -2.07 -16.53
N LEU A 240 65.51 -3.31 -16.04
CA LEU A 240 65.43 -3.70 -14.62
C LEU A 240 66.77 -3.40 -13.93
N PRO A 241 66.78 -3.12 -12.62
CA PRO A 241 67.30 -4.13 -11.69
C PRO A 241 66.48 -4.22 -10.38
N GLU A 242 66.06 -5.42 -9.97
CA GLU A 242 66.68 -6.27 -8.95
C GLU A 242 66.62 -5.77 -7.48
N LYS A 243 65.94 -6.63 -6.68
CA LYS A 243 66.24 -7.05 -5.30
C LYS A 243 65.95 -6.07 -4.16
N TYR A 244 64.95 -6.42 -3.34
CA TYR A 244 65.22 -6.86 -1.97
C TYR A 244 64.22 -7.95 -1.54
N SER A 245 64.80 -8.94 -0.89
CA SER A 245 64.31 -10.28 -0.54
C SER A 245 63.69 -10.34 0.86
N ARG A 246 62.78 -11.33 1.03
CA ARG A 246 62.58 -12.18 2.24
C ARG A 246 61.97 -11.50 3.49
N LEU A 247 61.17 -12.13 4.37
CA LEU A 247 60.64 -13.50 4.59
C LEU A 247 59.49 -13.38 5.63
N GLU A 248 58.55 -14.33 5.55
CA GLU A 248 57.85 -15.04 6.66
C GLU A 248 56.89 -14.26 7.57
N SER A 249 55.58 -14.54 7.51
CA SER A 249 54.87 -15.63 8.19
C SER A 249 55.10 -15.66 9.71
N ASN A 250 54.06 -15.31 10.48
CA ASN A 250 53.76 -16.03 11.70
C ASN A 250 52.27 -15.92 12.06
N THR A 251 51.72 -17.10 12.29
CA THR A 251 50.43 -17.44 12.85
C THR A 251 50.36 -17.18 14.35
N CYS A 252 49.12 -17.00 14.84
CA CYS A 252 48.58 -17.42 16.14
C CYS A 252 48.91 -16.57 17.39
N THR A 253 47.88 -15.94 17.95
CA THR A 253 47.26 -16.31 19.24
C THR A 253 45.80 -15.91 19.23
#